data_AF-A0ABD0R5G5-F1
#
_entry.id   AF-A0ABD0R5G5-F1
#
_cell.length_a   1.000
_cell.length_b   1.000
_cell.length_c   1.000
_cell.angle_alpha   90.00
_cell.angle_beta   90.00
_cell.angle_gamma   90.00
#
_symmetry.space_group_name_H-M   'P 1'
#
loop_
_entity.id
_entity.type
_entity.pdbx_description
1 polymer ?
#
loop_
_entity_poly.entity_id
_entity_poly.type
_entity_poly.pdbx_seq_one_letter_code
_entity_poly.pdbx_strand_id
1 'polypeptide(L)' 'LSKNSKPIHTTILNPHVHLIGDEAACIAYIRLTQYVDGQGRPRSSQSEETRVWHRRDSKWQNVHFHCSGAPAAPL' A
#
# COMPACT_ATOMS: atom_id res chain seq x y z
N LEU A 1 -27.08 7.33 -6.84
CA LEU A 1 -25.84 7.59 -7.61
C LEU A 1 -24.66 6.85 -6.96
N SER A 2 -24.70 5.52 -6.85
CA SER A 2 -23.49 4.75 -6.55
C SER A 2 -22.77 4.55 -7.87
N LYS A 3 -21.64 5.23 -8.06
CA LYS A 3 -20.74 4.92 -9.17
C LYS A 3 -20.38 3.45 -9.02
N ASN A 4 -20.58 2.68 -10.09
CA ASN A 4 -20.39 1.23 -10.17
C ASN A 4 -18.88 0.89 -10.09
N SER A 5 -18.24 1.22 -8.97
CA SER A 5 -16.82 0.95 -8.77
C SER A 5 -16.64 -0.55 -8.63
N LYS A 6 -15.97 -1.16 -9.61
CA LYS A 6 -15.64 -2.58 -9.57
C LYS A 6 -14.83 -2.84 -8.29
N PRO A 7 -15.09 -3.94 -7.55
CA PRO A 7 -14.37 -4.20 -6.30
C PRO A 7 -12.85 -4.25 -6.52
N ILE A 8 -12.11 -3.50 -5.71
CA ILE A 8 -10.64 -3.56 -5.63
C ILE A 8 -10.29 -4.16 -4.28
N HIS A 9 -9.51 -5.25 -4.29
CA HIS A 9 -9.01 -5.91 -3.09
C HIS A 9 -7.50 -5.68 -2.98
N THR A 10 -7.03 -5.21 -1.84
CA THR A 10 -5.60 -4.99 -1.56
C THR A 10 -5.17 -5.90 -0.42
N THR A 11 -4.08 -6.65 -0.63
CA THR A 11 -3.45 -7.49 0.39
C THR A 11 -2.02 -7.00 0.63
N ILE A 12 -1.66 -6.85 1.90
CA ILE A 12 -0.28 -6.57 2.34
C ILE A 12 0.35 -7.93 2.66
N LEU A 13 1.37 -8.30 1.89
CA LEU A 13 2.08 -9.57 2.02
C LEU A 13 3.39 -9.35 2.78
N ASN A 14 3.67 -10.24 3.74
CA ASN A 14 4.90 -10.32 4.51
C ASN A 14 5.41 -8.94 4.98
N PRO A 15 4.64 -8.19 5.78
CA PRO A 15 5.10 -6.90 6.26
C PRO A 15 6.29 -7.06 7.20
N HIS A 16 7.38 -6.36 6.89
CA HIS A 16 8.56 -6.25 7.74
C HIS A 16 8.61 -4.86 8.35
N VAL A 17 8.58 -4.80 9.68
CA VAL A 17 8.61 -3.54 10.45
C VAL A 17 9.94 -3.44 11.20
N HIS A 18 10.66 -2.34 10.98
CA HIS A 18 11.83 -1.94 11.74
C HIS A 18 11.46 -0.74 12.62
N LEU A 19 11.53 -0.93 13.95
CA LEU A 19 11.45 0.17 14.91
C LEU A 19 12.81 0.87 14.97
N ILE A 20 12.82 2.20 14.98
CA ILE A 20 14.01 3.04 14.98
C ILE A 20 13.88 4.02 16.15
N GLY A 21 14.37 3.61 17.32
CA GLY A 21 14.09 4.30 18.58
C GLY A 21 12.59 4.31 18.89
N ASP A 22 12.14 5.32 19.64
CA ASP A 22 10.76 5.38 20.15
C ASP A 22 9.79 6.13 19.22
N GLU A 23 10.33 7.00 18.36
CA GLU A 23 9.55 7.95 17.56
C GLU A 23 9.60 7.66 16.05
N ALA A 24 10.34 6.64 15.59
CA ALA A 24 10.40 6.32 14.16
C ALA A 24 10.20 4.83 13.87
N ALA A 25 9.62 4.54 12.72
CA ALA A 25 9.46 3.19 12.21
C ALA A 25 9.57 3.18 10.68
N CYS A 26 10.16 2.13 10.14
CA CYS A 26 10.14 1.84 8.72
C CYS A 26 9.37 0.53 8.50
N ILE A 27 8.40 0.52 7.59
CA ILE A 27 7.72 -0.70 7.17
C ILE A 27 7.95 -0.90 5.68
N ALA A 28 8.33 -2.12 5.30
CA ALA A 28 8.41 -2.57 3.92
C ALA A 28 7.53 -3.81 3.71
N TYR A 29 6.82 -3.87 2.59
CA TYR A 29 5.95 -4.99 2.25
C TYR A 29 5.75 -5.10 0.74
N ILE A 30 5.22 -6.25 0.32
CA ILE A 30 4.70 -6.43 -1.03
C ILE A 30 3.20 -6.13 -0.99
N ARG A 31 2.73 -5.21 -1.83
CA ARG A 31 1.31 -4.92 -2.00
C ARG A 31 0.78 -5.68 -3.22
N LEU A 32 -0.17 -6.58 -3.00
CA LEU A 32 -0.92 -7.24 -4.06
C LEU A 32 -2.29 -6.58 -4.20
N THR A 33 -2.59 -6.05 -5.38
CA THR A 33 -3.89 -5.44 -5.70
C THR A 33 -4.61 -6.26 -6.74
N GLN A 34 -5.81 -6.74 -6.41
CA GLN A 34 -6.66 -7.53 -7.28
C GLN A 34 -7.89 -6.70 -7.67
N TYR A 35 -8.21 -6.66 -8.95
CA TYR A 35 -9.30 -5.84 -9.49
C TYR A 35 -9.84 -6.44 -10.78
N VAL A 36 -10.99 -5.96 -11.24
CA VAL A 36 -11.58 -6.33 -12.53
C VAL A 36 -11.34 -5.19 -13.53
N ASP A 37 -10.64 -5.47 -14.63
CA ASP A 37 -10.28 -4.45 -15.63
C ASP A 37 -11.49 -3.97 -16.47
N GLY A 38 -11.26 -3.03 -17.38
CA GLY A 38 -12.29 -2.48 -18.27
C GLY A 38 -13.04 -3.53 -19.09
N GLN A 39 -12.39 -4.65 -19.43
CA GLN A 39 -12.97 -5.76 -20.21
C GLN A 39 -13.70 -6.78 -19.33
N GLY A 40 -13.78 -6.56 -18.01
CA GLY A 40 -14.42 -7.49 -17.09
C GLY A 40 -13.53 -8.66 -16.67
N ARG A 41 -12.22 -8.60 -16.96
CA ARG A 41 -11.28 -9.69 -16.62
C ARG A 41 -10.64 -9.42 -15.26
N PRO A 42 -10.53 -10.44 -14.38
CA PRO A 42 -9.80 -10.29 -13.13
C PRO A 42 -8.29 -10.13 -13.41
N ARG A 43 -7.67 -9.17 -12.73
CA ARG A 43 -6.24 -8.85 -12.81
C ARG A 43 -5.66 -8.79 -11.42
N SER A 44 -4.34 -9.02 -11.33
CA SER A 44 -3.54 -8.79 -10.13
C SER A 44 -2.34 -7.93 -10.50
N SER A 45 -2.05 -6.94 -9.66
CA SER A 45 -0.89 -6.05 -9.77
C SER A 45 -0.07 -6.13 -8.49
N GLN A 46 1.25 -6.22 -8.61
CA GLN A 46 2.17 -6.27 -7.48
C GLN A 46 3.05 -5.01 -7.49
N SER A 47 3.22 -4.42 -6.32
CA SER A 47 4.23 -3.38 -6.07
C SER A 47 4.95 -3.62 -4.75
N GLU A 48 6.22 -3.25 -4.67
CA GLU A 48 6.97 -3.25 -3.41
C GLU A 48 6.90 -1.85 -2.80
N GLU A 49 6.41 -1.75 -1.57
CA GLU A 49 6.20 -0.47 -0.90
C GLU A 49 7.10 -0.37 0.33
N THR A 50 7.76 0.78 0.49
CA THR A 50 8.43 1.18 1.73
C THR A 50 7.79 2.45 2.25
N ARG A 51 7.43 2.48 3.53
CA ARG A 51 6.86 3.62 4.23
C ARG A 51 7.68 3.93 5.47
N VAL A 52 8.13 5.17 5.59
CA VAL A 52 8.76 5.67 6.81
C VAL A 52 7.73 6.46 7.60
N TRP A 53 7.65 6.17 8.89
CA TRP A 53 6.75 6.78 9.84
C TRP A 53 7.54 7.48 10.93
N HIS A 54 7.08 8.67 11.32
CA HIS A 54 7.59 9.42 12.47
C HIS A 54 6.41 9.75 13.38
N ARG A 55 6.53 9.42 14.66
CA ARG A 55 5.59 9.80 15.71
C ARG A 55 5.89 11.22 16.17
N ARG A 56 4.91 12.12 16.04
CA ARG A 56 4.97 13.51 16.52
C ARG A 56 3.71 13.78 17.32
N ASP A 57 3.85 14.36 18.51
CA ASP A 57 2.72 14.58 19.43
C ASP A 57 1.86 13.30 19.62
N SER A 58 2.55 12.16 19.80
CA SER A 58 1.95 10.82 19.94
C SER A 58 1.12 10.32 18.74
N LYS A 59 1.28 10.92 17.56
CA LYS A 59 0.62 10.49 16.31
C LYS A 59 1.64 10.05 15.28
N TRP A 60 1.47 8.84 14.74
CA TRP A 60 2.26 8.37 13.62
C TRP A 60 1.88 9.10 12.34
N GLN A 61 2.89 9.69 11.70
CA GLN A 61 2.75 10.37 10.41
C GLN A 61 3.62 9.65 9.39
N ASN A 62 3.08 9.34 8.21
CA ASN A 62 3.88 8.83 7.11
C ASN A 62 4.68 10.01 6.54
N VAL A 63 5.99 10.00 6.76
CA VAL A 63 6.89 11.10 6.36
C VAL A 63 7.62 10.81 5.06
N HIS A 64 7.65 9.54 4.63
CA HIS A 64 8.21 9.14 3.35
C HIS A 64 7.53 7.88 2.81
N PHE A 65 7.49 7.78 1.49
CA PHE A 65 6.95 6.64 0.75
C PHE A 65 7.79 6.40 -0.50
N HIS A 66 8.11 5.14 -0.75
CA HIS A 66 8.71 4.65 -1.98
C HIS A 66 7.88 3.48 -2.50
N CYS A 67 7.68 3.44 -3.81
CA CYS A 67 6.98 2.35 -4.50
C CYS A 67 7.77 1.94 -5.74
N SER A 68 8.04 0.64 -5.87
CA SER A 68 8.56 0.03 -7.10
C SER A 68 7.59 -1.02 -7.65
N GLY A 69 7.83 -1.46 -8.89
CA GLY A 69 7.02 -2.48 -9.54
C GLY A 69 5.87 -1.89 -10.35
N ALA A 70 4.75 -2.61 -10.43
CA ALA A 70 3.63 -2.16 -11.23
C ALA A 70 2.97 -0.92 -10.60
N PRO A 71 2.48 0.04 -11.40
CA PRO A 71 1.72 1.16 -10.85
C PRO A 71 0.53 0.64 -10.05
N ALA A 72 0.20 1.35 -8.97
CA ALA A 72 -1.00 1.06 -8.20
C ALA A 72 -2.19 0.93 -9.17
N ALA A 73 -3.03 -0.10 -8.97
CA ALA A 73 -4.21 -0.28 -9.81
C ALA A 73 -5.01 1.04 -9.87
N PRO A 74 -5.64 1.36 -11.01
CA PRO A 74 -6.42 2.59 -11.13
C PRO A 74 -7.44 2.68 -10.00
N LEU A 75 -7.42 3.79 -9.26
CA LEU A 75 -8.45 4.13 -8.27
C LEU A 75 -9.78 4.47 -8.94
#